data_AF-A0A356UH77-F1
#
_entry.id   AF-A0A356UH77-F1
#
_cell.length_a   1.000
_cell.length_b   1.000
_cell.length_c   1.000
_cell.angle_alpha   90.00
_cell.angle_beta   90.00
_cell.angle_gamma   90.00
#
_symmetry.space_group_name_H-M   'P 1'
#
loop_
_entity.id
_entity.type
_entity.pdbx_description
1 polymer ?
#
loop_
_entity_poly.entity_id
_entity_poly.type
_entity_poly.pdbx_seq_one_letter_code
_entity_poly.pdbx_strand_id
1 'polypeptide(L)'
;MTMIYATLILFIPQNTVAHAKQDAWLSFLIAFTGGVLISLVVINLSSRFPGQTLFEYLPLIIGRWPGKIIGFFYVWLFIHFCALVDREYCSTIVAAFMPETPLVVFLIHGTIMFAYITYCGLEVLARINQLFLPLNAGLLTILFALATPEMKIANILPVFDTGFLTLIKSTITPLSWFGEIVALAVIIPYLAEQKNVYRLTIKALFFVLVLIEIATVGVLLVFGPTLTSSYFFPVLSGTKMINIANFIERLEIIPVIVWITSGTV
;
A
#
# COMPACT_ATOMS: atom_id res chain seq x y z
N MET A 1 -5.02 -0.48 6.99
CA MET A 1 -4.93 0.76 6.17
C MET A 1 -3.49 1.09 5.86
N THR A 2 -2.64 1.19 6.88
CA THR A 2 -1.17 1.12 6.78
C THR A 2 -0.67 -0.13 6.07
N MET A 3 -1.23 -1.31 6.38
CA MET A 3 -0.96 -2.54 5.62
C MET A 3 -1.11 -2.36 4.11
N ILE A 4 -2.17 -1.65 3.70
CA ILE A 4 -2.38 -1.32 2.29
C ILE A 4 -1.40 -0.23 1.87
N TYR A 5 -1.17 0.84 2.62
CA TYR A 5 -0.40 2.03 2.24
C TYR A 5 1.14 1.88 2.22
N ALA A 6 1.72 1.03 3.08
CA ALA A 6 3.15 1.01 3.39
C ALA A 6 4.05 0.69 2.19
N THR A 7 3.72 -0.36 1.44
CA THR A 7 4.48 -0.80 0.27
C THR A 7 4.19 0.04 -0.98
N LEU A 8 3.03 0.69 -1.04
CA LEU A 8 2.55 1.38 -2.24
C LEU A 8 3.36 2.62 -2.58
N ILE A 9 3.89 3.33 -1.60
CA ILE A 9 4.49 4.64 -1.88
C ILE A 9 5.78 4.48 -2.69
N LEU A 10 6.61 3.49 -2.37
CA LEU A 10 7.93 3.36 -2.98
C LEU A 10 7.94 2.53 -4.27
N PHE A 11 7.15 1.46 -4.32
CA PHE A 11 7.24 0.47 -5.41
C PHE A 11 6.18 0.65 -6.50
N ILE A 12 4.99 1.10 -6.14
CA ILE A 12 3.85 1.04 -7.04
C ILE A 12 3.88 2.06 -8.17
N PRO A 13 4.30 3.32 -7.96
CA PRO A 13 4.43 4.25 -9.07
C PRO A 13 5.32 3.65 -10.17
N GLN A 14 6.43 2.99 -9.83
CA GLN A 14 7.31 2.33 -10.80
C GLN A 14 6.58 1.24 -11.59
N ASN A 15 5.94 0.28 -10.89
CA ASN A 15 5.32 -0.87 -11.53
C ASN A 15 4.10 -0.49 -12.38
N THR A 16 3.22 0.36 -11.86
CA THR A 16 2.02 0.78 -12.62
C THR A 16 2.38 1.71 -13.77
N VAL A 17 3.35 2.62 -13.62
CA VAL A 17 3.83 3.46 -14.73
C VAL A 17 4.59 2.66 -15.78
N ALA A 18 5.27 1.57 -15.42
CA ALA A 18 5.89 0.68 -16.41
C ALA A 18 4.86 0.08 -17.40
N HIS A 19 3.60 -0.06 -16.97
CA HIS A 19 2.52 -0.59 -17.81
C HIS A 19 1.63 0.50 -18.42
N ALA A 20 1.22 1.50 -17.61
CA ALA A 20 0.27 2.54 -18.00
C ALA A 20 0.91 3.88 -18.37
N LYS A 21 2.24 4.00 -18.29
CA LYS A 21 2.97 5.25 -18.54
C LYS A 21 2.34 6.41 -17.77
N GLN A 22 2.04 7.53 -18.45
CA GLN A 22 1.42 8.71 -17.86
C GLN A 22 -0.03 8.50 -17.40
N ASP A 23 -0.68 7.41 -17.82
CA ASP A 23 -2.07 7.06 -17.44
C ASP A 23 -2.14 6.22 -16.16
N ALA A 24 -1.03 6.00 -15.46
CA ALA A 24 -0.99 5.16 -14.26
C ALA A 24 -1.95 5.62 -13.15
N TRP A 25 -2.14 6.93 -12.99
CA TRP A 25 -3.10 7.50 -12.06
C TRP A 25 -4.54 7.03 -12.33
N LEU A 26 -4.95 6.94 -13.61
CA LEU A 26 -6.25 6.37 -13.98
C LEU A 26 -6.41 4.91 -13.56
N SER A 27 -5.32 4.13 -13.54
CA SER A 27 -5.35 2.73 -13.08
C SER A 27 -5.65 2.63 -11.59
N PHE A 28 -5.18 3.57 -10.77
CA PHE A 28 -5.51 3.60 -9.33
C PHE A 28 -6.96 3.94 -9.08
N LEU A 29 -7.54 4.89 -9.84
CA LEU A 29 -8.96 5.21 -9.76
C LEU A 29 -9.83 3.99 -10.08
N ILE A 30 -9.50 3.24 -11.15
CA ILE A 30 -10.24 2.02 -11.51
C ILE A 30 -10.06 0.95 -10.42
N ALA A 31 -8.83 0.74 -9.94
CA ALA A 31 -8.55 -0.24 -8.90
C ALA A 31 -9.27 0.07 -7.58
N PHE A 32 -9.36 1.35 -7.22
CA PHE A 32 -10.12 1.81 -6.05
C PHE A 32 -11.58 1.39 -6.15
N THR A 33 -12.22 1.51 -7.31
CA THR A 33 -13.61 1.04 -7.48
C THR A 33 -13.73 -0.46 -7.22
N GLY A 34 -12.77 -1.27 -7.69
CA GLY A 34 -12.71 -2.69 -7.40
C GLY A 34 -12.48 -2.98 -5.91
N GLY A 35 -11.59 -2.24 -5.25
CA GLY A 35 -11.35 -2.31 -3.81
C GLY A 35 -12.60 -2.00 -2.98
N VAL A 36 -13.35 -0.95 -3.38
CA VAL A 36 -14.64 -0.63 -2.77
C VAL A 36 -15.59 -1.82 -2.93
N LEU A 37 -15.79 -2.35 -4.15
CA LEU A 37 -16.67 -3.50 -4.38
C LEU A 37 -16.29 -4.72 -3.53
N ILE A 38 -15.00 -5.06 -3.44
CA ILE A 38 -14.49 -6.15 -2.60
C ILE A 38 -14.83 -5.87 -1.13
N SER A 39 -14.61 -4.63 -0.66
CA SER A 39 -14.94 -4.25 0.72
C SER A 39 -16.43 -4.37 1.02
N LEU A 40 -17.31 -4.05 0.05
CA LEU A 40 -18.75 -4.23 0.21
C LEU A 40 -19.10 -5.70 0.45
N VAL A 41 -18.52 -6.61 -0.34
CA VAL A 41 -18.74 -8.05 -0.19
C VAL A 41 -18.27 -8.52 1.19
N VAL A 42 -17.05 -8.12 1.57
CA VAL A 42 -16.46 -8.49 2.87
C VAL A 42 -17.33 -8.03 4.04
N ILE A 43 -17.70 -6.74 4.07
CA ILE A 43 -18.48 -6.18 5.18
C ILE A 43 -19.88 -6.79 5.24
N ASN A 44 -20.54 -6.99 4.09
CA ASN A 44 -21.85 -7.63 4.04
C ASN A 44 -21.80 -9.08 4.54
N LEU A 45 -20.79 -9.85 4.16
CA LEU A 45 -20.62 -11.22 4.67
C LEU A 45 -20.37 -11.22 6.17
N SER A 46 -19.42 -10.42 6.67
CA SER A 46 -19.15 -10.34 8.12
C SER A 46 -20.37 -9.89 8.93
N SER A 47 -21.22 -9.01 8.38
CA SER A 47 -22.47 -8.60 9.05
C SER A 47 -23.52 -9.70 9.17
N ARG A 48 -23.50 -10.67 8.25
CA ARG A 48 -24.41 -11.83 8.26
C ARG A 48 -23.94 -12.95 9.20
N PHE A 49 -22.65 -12.97 9.52
CA PHE A 49 -22.02 -13.95 10.41
C PHE A 49 -21.33 -13.24 11.59
N PRO A 50 -22.11 -12.59 12.48
CA PRO A 50 -21.55 -11.80 13.57
C PRO A 50 -20.72 -12.66 14.52
N GLY A 51 -19.56 -12.15 14.91
CA GLY A 51 -18.63 -12.85 15.81
C GLY A 51 -17.83 -13.98 15.15
N GLN A 52 -17.97 -14.19 13.84
CA GLN A 52 -17.24 -15.21 13.09
C GLN A 52 -16.29 -14.60 12.07
N THR A 53 -15.09 -15.15 12.00
CA THR A 53 -14.08 -14.82 11.00
C THR A 53 -14.37 -15.49 9.66
N LEU A 54 -13.69 -15.03 8.61
CA LEU A 54 -13.70 -15.64 7.28
C LEU A 54 -13.56 -17.16 7.31
N PHE A 55 -12.69 -17.69 8.17
CA PHE A 55 -12.39 -19.12 8.24
C PHE A 55 -13.52 -19.95 8.88
N GLU A 56 -14.38 -19.30 9.67
CA GLU A 56 -15.49 -19.95 10.37
C GLU A 56 -16.75 -19.96 9.52
N TYR A 57 -17.07 -18.83 8.86
CA TYR A 57 -18.28 -18.77 8.04
C TYR A 57 -18.11 -19.37 6.64
N LEU A 58 -16.89 -19.48 6.09
CA LEU A 58 -16.68 -20.14 4.78
C LEU A 58 -17.23 -21.59 4.76
N PRO A 59 -16.89 -22.47 5.72
CA PRO A 59 -17.49 -23.80 5.85
C PRO A 59 -19.03 -23.81 5.95
N LEU A 60 -19.63 -22.76 6.51
CA LEU A 60 -21.09 -22.64 6.64
C LEU A 60 -21.78 -22.28 5.33
N ILE A 61 -21.14 -21.44 4.50
CA ILE A 61 -21.73 -20.95 3.24
C ILE A 61 -21.66 -22.00 2.13
N ILE A 62 -20.48 -22.58 1.90
CA ILE A 62 -20.23 -23.44 0.73
C ILE A 62 -20.02 -24.91 1.09
N GLY A 63 -20.05 -25.25 2.38
CA GLY A 63 -19.86 -26.61 2.89
C GLY A 63 -18.47 -26.83 3.49
N ARG A 64 -18.38 -27.84 4.38
CA ARG A 64 -17.21 -28.09 5.24
C ARG A 64 -15.89 -28.23 4.48
N TRP A 65 -15.86 -29.07 3.45
CA TRP A 65 -14.64 -29.32 2.68
C TRP A 65 -14.25 -28.16 1.75
N PRO A 66 -15.13 -27.67 0.85
CA PRO A 66 -14.78 -26.54 -0.02
C PRO A 66 -14.49 -25.27 0.79
N GLY A 67 -15.23 -25.00 1.88
CA GLY A 67 -14.96 -23.87 2.77
C GLY A 67 -13.59 -23.92 3.42
N LYS A 68 -13.15 -25.10 3.88
CA LYS A 68 -11.81 -25.29 4.43
C LYS A 68 -10.71 -25.14 3.38
N ILE A 69 -10.93 -25.62 2.16
CA ILE A 69 -9.98 -25.46 1.05
C ILE A 69 -9.79 -23.98 0.72
N ILE A 70 -10.87 -23.22 0.58
CA ILE A 70 -10.79 -21.76 0.34
C ILE A 70 -10.15 -21.05 1.53
N GLY A 71 -10.51 -21.42 2.76
CA GLY A 71 -9.88 -20.89 3.96
C GLY A 71 -8.37 -21.13 3.99
N PHE A 72 -7.91 -22.32 3.59
CA PHE A 72 -6.49 -22.62 3.46
C PHE A 72 -5.79 -21.73 2.42
N PHE A 73 -6.41 -21.50 1.26
CA PHE A 73 -5.85 -20.58 0.26
C PHE A 73 -5.74 -19.15 0.79
N TYR A 74 -6.70 -18.68 1.60
CA TYR A 74 -6.59 -17.39 2.27
C TYR A 74 -5.45 -17.34 3.29
N VAL A 75 -5.28 -18.38 4.10
CA VAL A 75 -4.13 -18.47 5.02
C VAL A 75 -2.82 -18.42 4.26
N TRP A 76 -2.68 -19.21 3.19
CA TRP A 76 -1.50 -19.21 2.34
C TRP A 76 -1.26 -17.83 1.71
N LEU A 77 -2.31 -17.19 1.21
CA LEU A 77 -2.27 -15.85 0.64
C LEU A 77 -1.77 -14.82 1.66
N PHE A 78 -2.29 -14.83 2.89
CA PHE A 78 -1.82 -13.91 3.94
C PHE A 78 -0.36 -14.16 4.32
N ILE A 79 0.06 -15.42 4.45
CA ILE A 79 1.48 -15.76 4.72
C ILE A 79 2.38 -15.25 3.57
N HIS A 80 1.95 -15.45 2.32
CA HIS A 80 2.68 -15.00 1.16
C HIS A 80 2.83 -13.48 1.13
N PHE A 81 1.75 -12.74 1.39
CA PHE A 81 1.80 -11.29 1.49
C PHE A 81 2.71 -10.80 2.62
N CYS A 82 2.61 -11.38 3.82
CA CYS A 82 3.51 -11.02 4.92
C CYS A 82 4.99 -11.24 4.55
N ALA A 83 5.32 -12.36 3.91
CA ALA A 83 6.68 -12.66 3.46
C ALA A 83 7.16 -11.71 2.34
N LEU A 84 6.26 -11.32 1.43
CA LEU A 84 6.55 -10.36 0.37
C LEU A 84 6.88 -8.99 0.98
N VAL A 85 6.01 -8.49 1.87
CA VAL A 85 6.18 -7.19 2.52
C VAL A 85 7.46 -7.15 3.37
N ASP A 86 7.75 -8.20 4.15
CA ASP A 86 8.99 -8.28 4.94
C ASP A 86 10.23 -8.26 4.03
N ARG A 87 10.17 -8.96 2.89
CA ARG A 87 11.26 -8.95 1.90
C ARG A 87 11.44 -7.60 1.22
N GLU A 88 10.36 -6.95 0.80
CA GLU A 88 10.40 -5.59 0.22
C GLU A 88 10.98 -4.60 1.24
N TYR A 89 10.53 -4.69 2.48
CA TYR A 89 11.01 -3.87 3.59
C TYR A 89 12.51 -4.04 3.81
N CYS A 90 12.95 -5.27 4.03
CA CYS A 90 14.35 -5.59 4.29
C CYS A 90 15.27 -5.30 3.10
N SER A 91 14.84 -5.60 1.87
CA SER A 91 15.63 -5.32 0.66
C SER A 91 15.81 -3.82 0.42
N THR A 92 14.80 -3.01 0.73
CA THR A 92 14.91 -1.55 0.66
C THR A 92 15.94 -1.02 1.65
N ILE A 93 15.96 -1.54 2.89
CA ILE A 93 16.95 -1.14 3.90
C ILE A 93 18.38 -1.51 3.45
N VAL A 94 18.58 -2.75 2.97
CA VAL A 94 19.87 -3.20 2.46
C VAL A 94 20.32 -2.33 1.29
N ALA A 95 19.45 -2.11 0.31
CA ALA A 95 19.78 -1.36 -0.91
C ALA A 95 20.07 0.12 -0.63
N ALA A 96 19.37 0.74 0.32
CA ALA A 96 19.49 2.17 0.59
C ALA A 96 20.56 2.51 1.65
N PHE A 97 20.80 1.64 2.65
CA PHE A 97 21.58 1.99 3.85
C PHE A 97 22.71 1.02 4.19
N MET A 98 22.51 -0.28 4.00
CA MET A 98 23.45 -1.30 4.48
C MET A 98 23.75 -2.34 3.40
N PRO A 99 24.33 -1.92 2.26
CA PRO A 99 24.54 -2.81 1.10
C PRO A 99 25.51 -3.95 1.39
N GLU A 100 26.41 -3.77 2.35
CA GLU A 100 27.40 -4.77 2.76
C GLU A 100 26.83 -5.84 3.70
N THR A 101 25.63 -5.64 4.25
CA THR A 101 25.01 -6.60 5.18
C THR A 101 24.11 -7.58 4.44
N PRO A 102 24.26 -8.91 4.64
CA PRO A 102 23.41 -9.88 3.97
C PRO A 102 21.93 -9.71 4.30
N LEU A 103 21.07 -9.76 3.28
CA LEU A 103 19.61 -9.63 3.41
C LEU A 103 19.00 -10.59 4.44
N VAL A 104 19.55 -11.79 4.57
CA VAL A 104 19.08 -12.81 5.52
C VAL A 104 19.11 -12.31 6.97
N VAL A 105 20.09 -11.46 7.34
CA VAL A 105 20.18 -10.89 8.70
C VAL A 105 18.97 -10.00 8.98
N PHE A 106 18.57 -9.17 8.01
CA PHE A 106 17.41 -8.30 8.12
C PHE A 106 16.10 -9.09 8.12
N LEU A 107 15.97 -10.12 7.27
CA LEU A 107 14.76 -10.96 7.25
C LEU A 107 14.52 -11.66 8.59
N ILE A 108 15.57 -12.23 9.20
CA ILE A 108 15.45 -12.85 10.53
C ILE A 108 15.02 -11.82 11.57
N HIS A 109 15.66 -10.65 11.57
CA HIS A 109 15.35 -9.58 12.52
C HIS A 109 13.92 -9.04 12.32
N GLY A 110 13.52 -8.76 11.08
CA GLY A 110 12.20 -8.29 10.70
C GLY A 110 11.12 -9.28 11.10
N THR A 111 11.28 -10.56 10.76
CA THR A 111 10.35 -11.62 11.17
C THR A 111 10.18 -11.69 12.69
N ILE A 112 11.27 -11.60 13.48
CA ILE A 112 11.19 -11.60 14.95
C ILE A 112 10.44 -10.37 15.46
N MET A 113 10.72 -9.19 14.89
CA MET A 113 10.05 -7.94 15.25
C MET A 113 8.54 -8.01 14.97
N PHE A 114 8.13 -8.48 13.78
CA PHE A 114 6.72 -8.63 13.43
C PHE A 114 6.02 -9.69 14.29
N ALA A 115 6.69 -10.80 14.62
CA ALA A 115 6.17 -11.79 15.55
C ALA A 115 5.94 -11.19 16.95
N TYR A 116 6.84 -10.34 17.43
CA TYR A 116 6.67 -9.64 18.71
C TYR A 116 5.51 -8.64 18.70
N ILE A 117 5.40 -7.82 17.64
CA ILE A 117 4.31 -6.83 17.52
C ILE A 117 2.95 -7.54 17.45
N THR A 118 2.85 -8.63 16.70
CA THR A 118 1.61 -9.42 16.62
C THR A 118 1.29 -10.13 17.94
N TYR A 119 2.30 -10.56 18.70
CA TYR A 119 2.13 -11.09 20.06
C TYR A 119 1.55 -10.05 21.03
N CYS A 120 1.89 -8.78 20.88
CA CYS A 120 1.32 -7.68 21.68
C CYS A 120 -0.18 -7.42 21.40
N GLY A 121 -0.74 -8.03 20.36
CA GLY A 121 -2.17 -8.02 20.06
C GLY A 121 -2.64 -6.86 19.19
N LEU A 122 -3.90 -6.96 18.74
CA LEU A 122 -4.51 -6.04 17.77
C LEU A 122 -4.60 -4.59 18.28
N GLU A 123 -4.75 -4.39 19.59
CA GLU A 123 -4.84 -3.05 20.18
C GLU A 123 -3.53 -2.27 20.03
N VAL A 124 -2.39 -2.93 20.26
CA VAL A 124 -1.06 -2.31 20.10
C VAL A 124 -0.82 -1.94 18.64
N LEU A 125 -1.14 -2.85 17.71
CA LEU A 125 -1.11 -2.58 16.27
C LEU A 125 -1.99 -1.37 15.89
N ALA A 126 -3.20 -1.27 16.44
CA ALA A 126 -4.10 -0.15 16.16
C ALA A 126 -3.55 1.19 16.69
N ARG A 127 -2.93 1.20 17.88
CA ARG A 127 -2.34 2.41 18.48
C ARG A 127 -1.11 2.89 17.71
N ILE A 128 -0.22 1.98 17.30
CA ILE A 128 0.93 2.32 16.45
C ILE A 128 0.44 2.90 15.11
N ASN A 129 -0.59 2.29 14.53
CA ASN A 129 -1.21 2.77 13.28
C ASN A 129 -1.80 4.18 13.40
N GLN A 130 -2.45 4.49 14.51
CA GLN A 130 -2.99 5.83 14.76
C GLN A 130 -1.90 6.90 14.84
N LEU A 131 -0.69 6.53 15.29
CA LEU A 131 0.45 7.44 15.37
C LEU A 131 1.14 7.64 14.01
N PHE A 132 1.46 6.55 13.31
CA PHE A 132 2.26 6.63 12.09
C PHE A 132 1.47 7.04 10.85
N LEU A 133 0.18 6.72 10.76
CA LEU A 133 -0.63 7.10 9.61
C LEU A 133 -0.65 8.64 9.35
N PRO A 134 -1.00 9.51 10.33
CA PRO A 134 -1.00 10.96 10.10
C PRO A 134 0.40 11.51 9.89
N LEU A 135 1.42 10.98 10.58
CA LEU A 135 2.82 11.35 10.38
C LEU A 135 3.23 11.11 8.92
N ASN A 136 2.97 9.91 8.41
CA ASN A 136 3.38 9.52 7.07
C ASN A 136 2.63 10.27 5.98
N ALA A 137 1.32 10.45 6.15
CA ALA A 137 0.52 11.28 5.26
C ALA A 137 1.02 12.73 5.21
N GLY A 138 1.34 13.31 6.37
CA GLY A 138 1.87 14.68 6.48
C GLY A 138 3.24 14.80 5.80
N LEU A 139 4.16 13.90 6.10
CA LEU A 139 5.51 13.87 5.51
C LEU A 139 5.46 13.73 3.99
N LEU A 140 4.63 12.82 3.46
CA LEU A 140 4.47 12.63 2.02
C LEU A 140 3.90 13.88 1.34
N THR A 141 2.88 14.50 1.95
CA THR A 141 2.26 15.71 1.42
C THR A 141 3.24 16.88 1.39
N ILE A 142 4.01 17.08 2.47
CA ILE A 142 5.05 18.10 2.54
C ILE A 142 6.10 17.85 1.47
N LEU A 143 6.55 16.61 1.31
CA LEU A 143 7.58 16.25 0.34
C LEU A 143 7.17 16.66 -1.09
N PHE A 144 5.96 16.31 -1.53
CA PHE A 144 5.51 16.69 -2.88
C PHE A 144 5.17 18.17 -3.00
N ALA A 145 4.74 18.83 -1.92
CA ALA A 145 4.62 20.29 -1.92
C ALA A 145 5.97 20.96 -2.18
N LEU A 146 7.05 20.49 -1.55
CA LEU A 146 8.41 20.98 -1.78
C LEU A 146 8.93 20.66 -3.19
N ALA A 147 8.49 19.56 -3.80
CA ALA A 147 8.85 19.17 -5.16
C ALA A 147 8.12 19.96 -6.27
N THR A 148 7.12 20.78 -5.92
CA THR A 148 6.30 21.54 -6.88
C THR A 148 7.11 22.34 -7.92
N PRO A 149 8.24 23.00 -7.57
CA PRO A 149 9.04 23.73 -8.57
C PRO A 149 9.59 22.86 -9.71
N GLU A 150 9.80 21.56 -9.47
CA GLU A 150 10.32 20.62 -10.46
C GLU A 150 9.22 19.97 -11.32
N MET A 151 7.94 20.17 -10.95
CA MET A 151 6.81 19.51 -11.59
C MET A 151 6.44 20.16 -12.93
N LYS A 152 6.28 19.32 -13.96
CA LYS A 152 5.87 19.74 -15.31
C LYS A 152 4.58 19.02 -15.71
N ILE A 153 3.49 19.77 -15.84
CA ILE A 153 2.17 19.23 -16.25
C ILE A 153 2.24 18.50 -17.60
N ALA A 154 3.13 18.93 -18.49
CA ALA A 154 3.35 18.26 -19.77
C ALA A 154 3.70 16.76 -19.63
N ASN A 155 4.26 16.34 -18.50
CA ASN A 155 4.66 14.95 -18.27
C ASN A 155 3.48 13.99 -18.04
N ILE A 156 2.28 14.50 -17.74
CA ILE A 156 1.05 13.70 -17.61
C ILE A 156 0.14 13.81 -18.84
N LEU A 157 0.59 14.53 -19.87
CA LEU A 157 -0.14 14.71 -21.13
C LEU A 157 0.54 13.92 -22.26
N PRO A 158 -0.23 13.47 -23.27
CA PRO A 158 -1.69 13.45 -23.32
C PRO A 158 -2.29 12.42 -22.34
N VAL A 159 -3.50 12.70 -21.87
CA VAL A 159 -4.27 11.78 -21.00
C VAL A 159 -4.95 10.72 -21.86
N PHE A 160 -4.94 9.47 -21.39
CA PHE A 160 -5.56 8.30 -22.01
C PHE A 160 -4.91 7.89 -23.35
N ASP A 161 -3.58 7.93 -23.40
CA ASP A 161 -2.79 7.60 -24.60
C ASP A 161 -2.49 6.10 -24.72
N THR A 162 -2.40 5.39 -23.59
CA THR A 162 -2.03 3.97 -23.56
C THR A 162 -3.09 3.01 -24.11
N GLY A 163 -4.31 3.52 -24.32
CA GLY A 163 -5.46 2.77 -24.79
C GLY A 163 -6.15 1.96 -23.69
N PHE A 164 -7.46 1.76 -23.87
CA PHE A 164 -8.32 1.15 -22.86
C PHE A 164 -7.84 -0.21 -22.35
N LEU A 165 -7.39 -1.10 -23.25
CA LEU A 165 -6.96 -2.45 -22.87
C LEU A 165 -5.70 -2.42 -21.99
N THR A 166 -4.75 -1.56 -22.31
CA THR A 166 -3.51 -1.40 -21.52
C THR A 166 -3.85 -0.86 -20.14
N LEU A 167 -4.73 0.14 -20.07
CA LEU A 167 -5.16 0.74 -18.82
C LEU A 167 -5.88 -0.25 -17.89
N ILE A 168 -6.72 -1.12 -18.44
CA ILE A 168 -7.37 -2.17 -17.64
C ILE A 168 -6.35 -3.21 -17.17
N LYS A 169 -5.38 -3.59 -17.99
CA LYS A 169 -4.33 -4.53 -17.59
C LYS A 169 -3.42 -3.97 -16.50
N SER A 170 -3.06 -2.68 -16.57
CA SER A 170 -2.25 -2.01 -15.55
C SER A 170 -2.98 -1.84 -14.20
N THR A 171 -4.29 -2.03 -14.18
CA THR A 171 -5.12 -2.00 -12.96
C THR A 171 -4.97 -3.29 -12.13
N ILE A 172 -4.49 -4.40 -12.70
CA ILE A 172 -4.42 -5.71 -12.02
C ILE A 172 -3.58 -5.64 -10.73
N THR A 173 -2.41 -5.02 -10.81
CA THR A 173 -1.51 -4.92 -9.65
C THR A 173 -2.13 -4.01 -8.57
N PRO A 174 -2.51 -2.74 -8.87
CA PRO A 174 -3.24 -1.88 -7.93
C PRO A 174 -4.48 -2.54 -7.31
N LEU A 175 -5.24 -3.30 -8.09
CA LEU A 175 -6.43 -4.01 -7.61
C LEU A 175 -6.08 -5.13 -6.62
N SER A 176 -4.97 -5.84 -6.83
CA SER A 176 -4.50 -6.88 -5.91
C SER A 176 -4.18 -6.29 -4.54
N TRP A 177 -3.55 -5.11 -4.49
CA TRP A 177 -3.27 -4.38 -3.25
C TRP A 177 -4.53 -3.85 -2.58
N PHE A 178 -5.45 -3.23 -3.33
CA PHE A 178 -6.75 -2.85 -2.76
C PHE A 178 -7.55 -4.09 -2.29
N GLY A 179 -7.31 -5.26 -2.89
CA GLY A 179 -7.89 -6.54 -2.51
C GLY A 179 -7.43 -7.07 -1.15
N GLU A 180 -6.32 -6.57 -0.61
CA GLU A 180 -5.90 -6.87 0.77
C GLU A 180 -6.93 -6.45 1.82
N ILE A 181 -7.89 -5.60 1.45
CA ILE A 181 -9.05 -5.25 2.28
C ILE A 181 -9.84 -6.50 2.75
N VAL A 182 -9.67 -7.66 2.11
CA VAL A 182 -10.21 -8.94 2.58
C VAL A 182 -9.70 -9.32 3.98
N ALA A 183 -8.54 -8.83 4.43
CA ALA A 183 -8.10 -8.99 5.81
C ALA A 183 -9.11 -8.44 6.84
N LEU A 184 -9.95 -7.46 6.45
CA LEU A 184 -11.04 -6.99 7.31
C LEU A 184 -12.03 -8.11 7.68
N ALA A 185 -12.21 -9.13 6.85
CA ALA A 185 -13.07 -10.27 7.17
C ALA A 185 -12.61 -11.06 8.41
N VAL A 186 -11.33 -10.92 8.78
CA VAL A 186 -10.75 -11.50 10.00
C VAL A 186 -10.79 -10.49 11.15
N ILE A 187 -10.68 -9.19 10.87
CA ILE A 187 -10.61 -8.14 11.90
C ILE A 187 -12.00 -7.71 12.41
N ILE A 188 -13.01 -7.64 11.54
CA ILE A 188 -14.36 -7.13 11.85
C ILE A 188 -14.98 -7.79 13.10
N PRO A 189 -14.89 -9.12 13.30
CA PRO A 189 -15.44 -9.78 14.49
C PRO A 189 -14.85 -9.27 15.81
N TYR A 190 -13.64 -8.72 15.80
CA TYR A 190 -12.94 -8.20 16.98
C TYR A 190 -13.17 -6.71 17.22
N LEU A 191 -13.95 -6.03 16.37
CA LEU A 191 -14.24 -4.60 16.53
C LEU A 191 -15.29 -4.39 17.63
N ALA A 192 -15.02 -3.43 18.52
CA ALA A 192 -15.95 -3.02 19.57
C ALA A 192 -17.26 -2.45 19.01
N GLU A 193 -17.21 -1.74 17.87
CA GLU A 193 -18.40 -1.21 17.19
C GLU A 193 -18.38 -1.55 15.69
N GLN A 194 -19.37 -2.32 15.25
CA GLN A 194 -19.49 -2.75 13.85
C GLN A 194 -20.39 -1.84 13.00
N LYS A 195 -21.20 -0.96 13.63
CA LYS A 195 -22.20 -0.12 12.94
C LYS A 195 -21.60 0.85 11.93
N ASN A 196 -20.39 1.34 12.18
CA ASN A 196 -19.73 2.35 11.36
C ASN A 196 -18.71 1.77 10.36
N VAL A 197 -18.53 0.44 10.31
CA VAL A 197 -17.48 -0.22 9.53
C VAL A 197 -17.54 0.16 8.05
N TYR A 198 -18.72 0.20 7.46
CA TYR A 198 -18.90 0.61 6.06
C TYR A 198 -18.31 1.98 5.76
N ARG A 199 -18.74 2.99 6.53
CA ARG A 199 -18.33 4.39 6.34
C ARG A 199 -16.85 4.58 6.62
N LEU A 200 -16.32 3.90 7.64
CA LEU A 200 -14.91 3.97 8.00
C LEU A 200 -14.03 3.32 6.92
N THR A 201 -14.41 2.15 6.42
CA THR A 201 -13.65 1.45 5.36
C THR A 201 -13.58 2.28 4.08
N ILE A 202 -14.70 2.85 3.61
CA ILE A 202 -14.69 3.67 2.38
C ILE A 202 -13.85 4.94 2.56
N LYS A 203 -14.01 5.64 3.70
CA LYS A 203 -13.17 6.82 4.00
C LYS A 203 -11.70 6.47 4.00
N ALA A 204 -11.36 5.32 4.55
CA ALA A 204 -9.99 4.88 4.65
C ALA A 204 -9.42 4.48 3.27
N LEU A 205 -10.18 3.73 2.46
CA LEU A 205 -9.80 3.41 1.08
C LEU A 205 -9.58 4.68 0.25
N PHE A 206 -10.46 5.66 0.40
CA PHE A 206 -10.34 6.94 -0.29
C PHE A 206 -9.10 7.72 0.18
N PHE A 207 -8.83 7.72 1.49
CA PHE A 207 -7.62 8.33 2.04
C PHE A 207 -6.34 7.70 1.47
N VAL A 208 -6.29 6.37 1.38
CA VAL A 208 -5.17 5.66 0.76
C VAL A 208 -5.05 5.99 -0.73
N LEU A 209 -6.16 6.02 -1.48
CA LEU A 209 -6.16 6.46 -2.88
C LEU A 209 -5.53 7.85 -3.03
N VAL A 210 -5.95 8.82 -2.22
CA VAL A 210 -5.40 10.19 -2.28
C VAL A 210 -3.89 10.21 -2.07
N LEU A 211 -3.37 9.44 -1.11
CA LEU A 211 -1.93 9.40 -0.87
C LEU A 211 -1.15 8.73 -2.01
N ILE A 212 -1.69 7.66 -2.60
CA ILE A 212 -1.08 7.00 -3.77
C ILE A 212 -1.11 7.94 -4.98
N GLU A 213 -2.17 8.70 -5.17
CA GLU A 213 -2.30 9.66 -6.26
C GLU A 213 -1.30 10.80 -6.10
N ILE A 214 -1.17 11.37 -4.90
CA ILE A 214 -0.13 12.37 -4.59
C ILE A 214 1.25 11.81 -4.94
N ALA A 215 1.55 10.57 -4.56
CA ALA A 215 2.83 9.94 -4.86
C ALA A 215 3.03 9.71 -6.37
N THR A 216 2.08 9.06 -7.03
CA THR A 216 2.15 8.67 -8.44
C THR A 216 2.17 9.88 -9.36
N VAL A 217 1.21 10.79 -9.21
CA VAL A 217 1.14 12.01 -10.01
C VAL A 217 2.36 12.89 -9.71
N GLY A 218 2.77 12.99 -8.45
CA GLY A 218 3.95 13.74 -8.07
C GLY A 218 5.22 13.26 -8.77
N VAL A 219 5.51 11.96 -8.77
CA VAL A 219 6.70 11.43 -9.47
C VAL A 219 6.57 11.51 -10.99
N LEU A 220 5.37 11.31 -11.55
CA LEU A 220 5.12 11.50 -12.98
C LEU A 220 5.37 12.96 -13.39
N LEU A 221 4.90 13.93 -12.62
CA LEU A 221 5.11 15.34 -12.91
C LEU A 221 6.58 15.74 -12.86
N VAL A 222 7.37 15.16 -11.96
CA VAL A 222 8.81 15.43 -11.84
C VAL A 222 9.61 14.75 -12.95
N PHE A 223 9.39 13.44 -13.16
CA PHE A 223 10.26 12.60 -13.98
C PHE A 223 9.70 12.23 -15.36
N GLY A 224 8.39 12.31 -15.53
CA GLY A 224 7.71 11.72 -16.67
C GLY A 224 7.66 10.19 -16.62
N PRO A 225 6.93 9.55 -17.55
CA PRO A 225 6.68 8.11 -17.51
C PRO A 225 7.95 7.27 -17.71
N THR A 226 8.87 7.70 -18.58
CA THR A 226 10.08 6.93 -18.91
C THR A 226 11.01 6.79 -17.70
N LEU A 227 11.36 7.90 -17.05
CA LEU A 227 12.24 7.86 -15.89
C LEU A 227 11.55 7.25 -14.67
N THR A 228 10.26 7.55 -14.44
CA THR A 228 9.49 6.94 -13.34
C THR A 228 9.45 5.42 -13.43
N SER A 229 9.29 4.84 -14.63
CA SER A 229 9.29 3.39 -14.82
C SER A 229 10.66 2.73 -14.62
N SER A 230 11.74 3.52 -14.75
CA SER A 230 13.13 3.04 -14.72
C SER A 230 13.77 3.12 -13.32
N TYR A 231 13.28 4.03 -12.47
CA TYR A 231 13.74 4.12 -11.08
C TYR A 231 13.10 3.04 -10.23
N PHE A 232 13.92 2.24 -9.54
CA PHE A 232 13.43 1.23 -8.60
C PHE A 232 12.61 1.83 -7.45
N PHE A 233 12.98 3.05 -6.99
CA PHE A 233 12.27 3.81 -5.96
C PHE A 233 12.00 5.26 -6.43
N PRO A 234 11.00 5.53 -7.28
CA PRO A 234 10.81 6.85 -7.88
C PRO A 234 10.59 7.96 -6.85
N VAL A 235 9.84 7.68 -5.77
CA VAL A 235 9.61 8.68 -4.71
C VAL A 235 10.91 9.05 -4.00
N LEU A 236 11.77 8.06 -3.70
CA LEU A 236 13.08 8.29 -3.09
C LEU A 236 14.04 9.02 -4.05
N SER A 237 14.02 8.68 -5.33
CA SER A 237 14.79 9.41 -6.34
C SER A 237 14.30 10.85 -6.48
N GLY A 238 12.99 11.07 -6.39
CA GLY A 238 12.34 12.39 -6.48
C GLY A 238 12.83 13.37 -5.44
N THR A 239 13.09 12.90 -4.21
CA THR A 239 13.54 13.78 -3.14
C THR A 239 14.93 14.34 -3.36
N LYS A 240 15.76 13.67 -4.16
CA LYS A 240 17.11 14.13 -4.51
C LYS A 240 17.10 15.27 -5.53
N MET A 241 15.98 15.46 -6.24
CA MET A 241 15.78 16.57 -7.18
C MET A 241 15.36 17.86 -6.47
N ILE A 242 14.85 17.77 -5.25
CA ILE A 242 14.37 18.93 -4.50
C ILE A 242 15.59 19.68 -3.94
N ASN A 243 15.92 20.82 -4.53
CA ASN A 243 16.91 21.76 -3.97
C ASN A 243 16.23 23.09 -3.65
N ILE A 244 16.10 23.40 -2.36
CA ILE A 244 15.58 24.68 -1.88
C ILE A 244 16.76 25.53 -1.42
N ALA A 245 17.13 26.49 -2.27
CA ALA A 245 18.11 27.55 -1.98
C ALA A 245 19.47 27.04 -1.46
N ASN A 246 19.89 25.82 -1.81
CA ASN A 246 21.10 25.15 -1.31
C ASN A 246 21.18 25.02 0.23
N PHE A 247 20.04 25.09 0.93
CA PHE A 247 19.97 24.97 2.39
C PHE A 247 19.36 23.65 2.84
N ILE A 248 18.39 23.12 2.09
CA ILE A 248 17.73 21.83 2.38
C ILE A 248 18.10 20.83 1.27
N GLU A 249 19.08 19.97 1.55
CA GLU A 249 19.64 19.03 0.56
C GLU A 249 19.45 17.54 0.91
N ARG A 250 19.07 17.20 2.16
CA ARG A 250 18.95 15.80 2.64
C ARG A 250 17.50 15.37 2.89
N LEU A 251 16.62 15.58 1.93
CA LEU A 251 15.19 15.19 2.04
C LEU A 251 14.94 13.70 1.78
N GLU A 252 15.96 12.97 1.33
CA GLU A 252 15.94 11.51 1.14
C GLU A 252 15.64 10.71 2.41
N ILE A 253 15.81 11.32 3.58
CA ILE A 253 15.42 10.70 4.85
C ILE A 253 13.89 10.62 5.02
N ILE A 254 13.11 11.47 4.36
CA ILE A 254 11.65 11.53 4.54
C ILE A 254 10.96 10.28 3.99
N PRO A 255 11.15 9.88 2.70
CA PRO A 255 10.56 8.65 2.18
C PRO A 255 10.97 7.41 2.97
N VAL A 256 12.17 7.44 3.55
CA VAL A 256 12.72 6.35 4.35
C VAL A 256 12.02 6.26 5.69
N ILE A 257 11.81 7.38 6.39
CA ILE A 257 11.02 7.42 7.63
C ILE A 257 9.60 6.91 7.34
N VAL A 258 9.00 7.38 6.25
CA VAL A 258 7.67 6.94 5.81
C VAL A 258 7.65 5.43 5.56
N TRP A 259 8.65 4.90 4.87
CA TRP A 259 8.79 3.48 4.58
C TRP A 259 8.97 2.63 5.85
N ILE A 260 9.92 3.01 6.71
CA ILE A 260 10.26 2.27 7.93
C ILE A 260 9.04 2.22 8.86
N THR A 261 8.45 3.37 9.14
CA THR A 261 7.31 3.45 10.07
C THR A 261 6.05 2.84 9.48
N SER A 262 5.79 2.95 8.17
CA SER A 262 4.63 2.29 7.56
C SER A 262 4.80 0.78 7.50
N GLY A 263 6.01 0.30 7.16
CA GLY A 263 6.29 -1.13 7.06
C GLY A 263 6.27 -1.87 8.39
N THR A 264 6.40 -1.16 9.52
CA THR A 264 6.32 -1.76 10.86
C THR A 264 4.91 -2.13 11.32
N VAL A 265 3.84 -1.80 10.57
CA VAL A 265 2.44 -1.90 11.02
C VAL A 265 1.45 -2.34 9.94
#